data_AF-A0A9P9JL72-F1
#
_entry.id   AF-A0A9P9JL72-F1
#
_cell.length_a   1.000
_cell.length_b   1.000
_cell.length_c   1.000
_cell.angle_alpha   90.00
_cell.angle_beta   90.00
_cell.angle_gamma   90.00
#
_symmetry.space_group_name_H-M   'P 1'
#
loop_
_entity.id
_entity.type
_entity.pdbx_description
1 polymer ?
#
loop_
_entity_poly.entity_id
_entity_poly.type
_entity_poly.pdbx_seq_one_letter_code
_entity_poly.pdbx_strand_id
1 'polypeptide(L)'
;MANPLQVFTTLPDASLFGFPPTNVPAPIPPIAVPASIMRPFNIPDHIFVAALDYTVPLTIATLYAVTIKSLNVYNKAHNKKPWAISQTRPFFAFVVLHNVFLAVYSAWTFWGMLSGMRRSILNPMGPDGLVGTVDSFCRLHGSSGPGNSIYYNEASSSFLSAATDAPIADGIPSRTEMGRMWNEGLAYYGWIFYISKFYEVLDTFIILAKGKLSSTLQTYHHAGAMLSMWAGMRYMSAPIWMFVLVNSFIHSLMYFYYTLTAFSIRVPTPIKRTLTSMQITQFLVGASYAMAHSFVSYSAPVAVLHTKSTTGDEPATPSDSVIPTVAANAIESLKSYIFGDAGVPTPGAEPDANAPHVELISYTKIEHTAQPCITTTGETFAIWLNVLYLAPLTYLFVSFFIASYVKRSNAATKISGKKATPSVNDNVALAEKAGWDAAKGIEKEVYGGESMVNGSSDETPVTPTSKKANGKARRRV
;
A
#
# COMPACT_ATOMS: atom_id res chain seq x y z
N MET A 1 21.52 33.78 -4.93
CA MET A 1 20.14 33.52 -5.34
C MET A 1 19.65 32.31 -4.56
N ALA A 2 18.72 32.50 -3.62
CA ALA A 2 18.21 31.40 -2.80
C ALA A 2 17.48 30.40 -3.70
N ASN A 3 17.72 29.10 -3.50
CA ASN A 3 17.08 28.04 -4.28
C ASN A 3 15.56 28.06 -3.95
N PRO A 4 14.68 28.40 -4.91
CA PRO A 4 13.27 28.66 -4.62
C PRO A 4 12.45 27.36 -4.44
N LEU A 5 13.04 26.22 -4.81
CA LEU A 5 12.48 24.88 -4.66
C LEU A 5 13.15 24.20 -3.46
N GLN A 6 12.38 24.00 -2.39
CA GLN A 6 12.82 23.36 -1.14
C GLN A 6 11.82 22.31 -0.70
N VAL A 7 12.33 21.23 -0.11
CA VAL A 7 11.55 20.19 0.58
C VAL A 7 11.74 20.40 2.06
N PHE A 8 10.66 20.36 2.83
CA PHE A 8 10.70 20.60 4.26
C PHE A 8 9.64 19.76 4.97
N THR A 9 9.81 19.59 6.28
CA THR A 9 8.91 18.82 7.11
C THR A 9 7.92 19.74 7.81
N THR A 10 6.63 19.46 7.69
CA THR A 10 5.54 20.18 8.36
C THR A 10 4.67 19.22 9.13
N LEU A 11 4.09 19.67 10.24
CA LEU A 11 3.04 18.90 10.90
C LEU A 11 1.77 18.90 10.03
N PRO A 12 1.08 17.77 9.90
CA PRO A 12 -0.21 17.73 9.21
C PRO A 12 -1.24 18.57 9.96
N ASP A 13 -2.13 19.22 9.21
CA ASP A 13 -3.23 19.99 9.79
C ASP A 13 -4.17 19.05 10.57
N ALA A 14 -4.59 19.47 11.78
CA ALA A 14 -5.48 18.69 12.63
C ALA A 14 -6.83 18.39 11.97
N SER A 15 -7.29 19.25 11.06
CA SER A 15 -8.52 19.06 10.29
C SER A 15 -8.49 17.81 9.39
N LEU A 16 -7.30 17.36 8.97
CA LEU A 16 -7.14 16.17 8.12
C LEU A 16 -7.44 14.85 8.85
N PHE A 17 -7.55 14.87 10.18
CA PHE A 17 -7.80 13.69 11.00
C PHE A 17 -9.30 13.44 11.28
N GLY A 18 -10.19 14.20 10.63
CA GLY A 18 -11.63 13.99 10.72
C GLY A 18 -12.05 12.60 10.20
N PHE A 19 -12.91 11.92 10.96
CA PHE A 19 -13.52 10.65 10.57
C PHE A 19 -15.02 10.64 10.88
N PRO A 20 -15.89 10.15 9.97
CA PRO A 20 -15.58 9.65 8.62
C PRO A 20 -15.14 10.77 7.68
N PRO A 21 -14.33 10.48 6.63
CA PRO A 21 -14.02 11.45 5.58
C PRO A 21 -15.30 12.00 4.97
N THR A 22 -15.39 13.32 4.80
CA THR A 22 -16.56 14.01 4.23
C THR A 22 -16.22 14.62 2.88
N ASN A 23 -17.23 14.80 2.01
CA ASN A 23 -17.06 15.41 0.68
C ASN A 23 -15.97 14.75 -0.17
N VAL A 24 -15.88 13.42 -0.18
CA VAL A 24 -14.79 12.69 -0.84
C VAL A 24 -14.96 12.63 -2.37
N PRO A 25 -13.90 12.80 -3.16
CA PRO A 25 -13.99 12.72 -4.61
C PRO A 25 -14.39 11.31 -5.05
N ALA A 26 -15.07 11.18 -6.19
CA ALA A 26 -15.23 9.86 -6.82
C ALA A 26 -13.85 9.34 -7.29
N PRO A 27 -13.58 8.03 -7.19
CA PRO A 27 -12.32 7.48 -7.67
C PRO A 27 -12.29 7.53 -9.20
N ILE A 28 -11.14 7.90 -9.79
CA ILE A 28 -11.02 8.19 -11.23
C ILE A 28 -10.56 6.94 -11.99
N PRO A 29 -11.40 6.33 -12.85
CA PRO A 29 -11.03 5.14 -13.61
C PRO A 29 -10.00 5.44 -14.72
N PRO A 30 -9.14 4.46 -15.08
CA PRO A 30 -8.23 4.61 -16.21
C PRO A 30 -9.02 4.73 -17.52
N ILE A 31 -8.54 5.49 -18.50
CA ILE A 31 -9.21 5.59 -19.80
C ILE A 31 -9.07 4.27 -20.59
N ALA A 32 -10.09 3.94 -21.39
CA ALA A 32 -10.04 2.83 -22.33
C ALA A 32 -8.97 3.06 -23.42
N VAL A 33 -8.14 2.05 -23.68
CA VAL A 33 -7.10 2.08 -24.72
C VAL A 33 -7.15 0.80 -25.56
N PRO A 34 -6.54 0.77 -26.76
CA PRO A 34 -6.38 -0.47 -27.51
C PRO A 34 -5.68 -1.55 -26.68
N ALA A 35 -6.16 -2.79 -26.80
CA ALA A 35 -5.61 -3.92 -26.06
C ALA A 35 -4.12 -4.12 -26.39
N SER A 36 -3.31 -4.31 -25.36
CA SER A 36 -1.88 -4.56 -25.46
C SER A 36 -1.42 -5.54 -24.40
N ILE A 37 -0.19 -6.04 -24.49
CA ILE A 37 0.39 -6.91 -23.44
C ILE A 37 0.37 -6.22 -22.07
N MET A 38 0.59 -4.91 -22.05
CA MET A 38 0.61 -4.12 -20.80
C MET A 38 -0.79 -3.78 -20.31
N ARG A 39 -1.77 -3.66 -21.19
CA ARG A 39 -3.19 -3.41 -20.87
C ARG A 39 -4.08 -4.33 -21.72
N PRO A 40 -4.22 -5.60 -21.35
CA PRO A 40 -4.89 -6.61 -22.19
C PRO A 40 -6.40 -6.41 -22.28
N PHE A 41 -7.00 -5.72 -21.31
CA PHE A 41 -8.42 -5.40 -21.29
C PHE A 41 -8.64 -3.99 -20.73
N ASN A 42 -9.82 -3.43 -21.00
CA ASN A 42 -10.25 -2.19 -20.40
C ASN A 42 -11.15 -2.47 -19.20
N ILE A 43 -11.05 -1.64 -18.16
CA ILE A 43 -11.88 -1.73 -16.97
C ILE A 43 -13.06 -0.79 -17.18
N PRO A 44 -14.31 -1.27 -17.23
CA PRO A 44 -15.46 -0.39 -17.34
C PRO A 44 -15.58 0.52 -16.12
N ASP A 45 -15.87 1.80 -16.34
CA ASP A 45 -15.92 2.83 -15.30
C ASP A 45 -16.86 2.45 -14.13
N HIS A 46 -18.04 1.92 -14.45
CA HIS A 46 -19.00 1.49 -13.42
C HIS A 46 -18.48 0.32 -12.57
N ILE A 47 -17.72 -0.61 -13.15
CA ILE A 47 -17.11 -1.73 -12.40
C ILE A 47 -15.98 -1.20 -11.51
N PHE A 48 -15.18 -0.28 -12.04
CA PHE A 48 -14.09 0.34 -11.30
C PHE A 48 -14.60 1.00 -10.02
N VAL A 49 -15.64 1.84 -10.16
CA VAL A 49 -16.26 2.56 -9.05
C VAL A 49 -17.01 1.62 -8.11
N ALA A 50 -17.82 0.69 -8.64
CA ALA A 50 -18.61 -0.23 -7.82
C ALA A 50 -17.72 -1.15 -6.94
N ALA A 51 -16.59 -1.60 -7.47
CA ALA A 51 -15.64 -2.41 -6.68
C ALA A 51 -15.02 -1.63 -5.52
N LEU A 52 -14.93 -0.30 -5.62
CA LEU A 52 -14.39 0.58 -4.58
C LEU A 52 -15.46 1.09 -3.60
N ASP A 53 -16.70 0.60 -3.68
CA ASP A 53 -17.69 0.82 -2.63
C ASP A 53 -17.21 0.14 -1.33
N TYR A 54 -17.34 0.82 -0.19
CA TYR A 54 -16.84 0.31 1.11
C TYR A 54 -17.53 -0.98 1.55
N THR A 55 -18.75 -1.24 1.08
CA THR A 55 -19.50 -2.45 1.41
C THR A 55 -18.83 -3.69 0.83
N VAL A 56 -18.19 -3.59 -0.33
CA VAL A 56 -17.54 -4.71 -1.02
C VAL A 56 -16.38 -5.30 -0.19
N PRO A 57 -15.30 -4.56 0.12
CA PRO A 57 -14.19 -5.11 0.90
C PRO A 57 -14.61 -5.45 2.32
N LEU A 58 -15.49 -4.68 2.94
CA LEU A 58 -15.95 -4.96 4.31
C LEU A 58 -16.71 -6.28 4.37
N THR A 59 -17.69 -6.47 3.48
CA THR A 59 -18.50 -7.70 3.43
C THR A 59 -17.64 -8.92 3.13
N ILE A 60 -16.75 -8.83 2.13
CA ILE A 60 -15.91 -9.95 1.73
C ILE A 60 -14.88 -10.27 2.82
N ALA A 61 -14.23 -9.27 3.44
CA ALA A 61 -13.28 -9.49 4.52
C ALA A 61 -13.93 -10.11 5.76
N THR A 62 -15.14 -9.65 6.13
CA THR A 62 -15.91 -10.23 7.24
C THR A 62 -16.33 -11.66 6.93
N LEU A 63 -16.89 -11.92 5.75
CA LEU A 63 -17.27 -13.25 5.31
C LEU A 63 -16.07 -14.20 5.30
N TYR A 64 -14.93 -13.74 4.77
CA TYR A 64 -13.67 -14.46 4.78
C TYR A 64 -13.25 -14.81 6.21
N ALA A 65 -13.15 -13.83 7.11
CA ALA A 65 -12.73 -14.06 8.50
C ALA A 65 -13.63 -15.05 9.24
N VAL A 66 -14.96 -14.92 9.09
CA VAL A 66 -15.94 -15.85 9.67
C VAL A 66 -15.77 -17.25 9.09
N THR A 67 -15.68 -17.36 7.77
CA THR A 67 -15.51 -18.63 7.05
C THR A 67 -14.25 -19.36 7.51
N ILE A 68 -13.12 -18.66 7.58
CA ILE A 68 -11.85 -19.27 8.00
C ILE A 68 -11.90 -19.73 9.46
N LYS A 69 -12.51 -18.96 10.37
CA LYS A 69 -12.70 -19.39 11.76
C LYS A 69 -13.55 -20.66 11.83
N SER A 70 -14.66 -20.71 11.11
CA SER A 70 -15.54 -21.89 11.06
C SER A 70 -14.82 -23.11 10.47
N LEU A 71 -14.08 -22.94 9.38
CA LEU A 71 -13.32 -24.03 8.74
C LEU A 71 -12.14 -24.51 9.59
N ASN A 72 -11.51 -23.63 10.37
CA ASN A 72 -10.50 -24.02 11.36
C ASN A 72 -11.10 -24.91 12.45
N VAL A 73 -12.29 -24.56 12.98
CA VAL A 73 -13.02 -25.39 13.95
C VAL A 73 -13.36 -26.75 13.34
N TYR A 74 -13.86 -26.76 12.11
CA TYR A 74 -14.15 -27.99 11.36
C TYR A 74 -12.91 -28.88 11.22
N ASN A 75 -11.77 -28.34 10.76
CA ASN A 75 -10.53 -29.09 10.61
C ASN A 75 -10.01 -29.61 11.95
N LYS A 76 -10.16 -28.84 13.03
CA LYS A 76 -9.81 -29.28 14.40
C LYS A 76 -10.67 -30.46 14.83
N ALA A 77 -11.98 -30.40 14.61
CA ALA A 77 -12.91 -31.49 14.91
C ALA A 77 -12.66 -32.76 14.07
N HIS A 78 -12.17 -32.60 12.84
CA HIS A 78 -11.84 -33.70 11.93
C HIS A 78 -10.39 -34.21 12.05
N ASN A 79 -9.74 -33.98 13.21
CA ASN A 79 -8.38 -34.43 13.49
C ASN A 79 -7.35 -33.97 12.44
N LYS A 80 -7.56 -32.78 11.84
CA LYS A 80 -6.66 -32.16 10.84
C LYS A 80 -6.41 -33.06 9.61
N LYS A 81 -7.35 -33.95 9.28
CA LYS A 81 -7.24 -34.80 8.09
C LYS A 81 -7.42 -33.95 6.81
N PRO A 82 -6.61 -34.18 5.76
CA PRO A 82 -6.80 -33.52 4.48
C PRO A 82 -8.18 -33.82 3.89
N TRP A 83 -8.79 -32.84 3.22
CA TRP A 83 -10.08 -33.02 2.57
C TRP A 83 -9.93 -33.93 1.35
N ALA A 84 -10.98 -34.68 1.00
CA ALA A 84 -10.97 -35.58 -0.14
C ALA A 84 -10.54 -34.89 -1.45
N ILE A 85 -11.04 -33.66 -1.68
CA ILE A 85 -10.68 -32.86 -2.86
C ILE A 85 -9.17 -32.59 -2.95
N SER A 86 -8.49 -32.41 -1.80
CA SER A 86 -7.07 -32.04 -1.75
C SER A 86 -6.13 -33.16 -2.22
N GLN A 87 -6.62 -34.40 -2.27
CA GLN A 87 -5.87 -35.59 -2.67
C GLN A 87 -6.01 -35.89 -4.17
N THR A 88 -6.79 -35.09 -4.90
CA THR A 88 -7.08 -35.33 -6.31
C THR A 88 -6.01 -34.69 -7.22
N ARG A 89 -5.76 -35.31 -8.39
CA ARG A 89 -4.88 -34.73 -9.41
C ARG A 89 -5.34 -33.35 -9.90
N PRO A 90 -6.65 -33.08 -10.12
CA PRO A 90 -7.13 -31.75 -10.43
C PRO A 90 -6.79 -30.70 -9.38
N PHE A 91 -6.87 -31.04 -8.08
CA PHE A 91 -6.49 -30.11 -7.03
C PHE A 91 -4.98 -29.81 -7.03
N PHE A 92 -4.14 -30.81 -7.28
CA PHE A 92 -2.71 -30.57 -7.46
C PHE A 92 -2.43 -29.63 -8.64
N ALA A 93 -3.06 -29.88 -9.81
CA ALA A 93 -2.93 -29.02 -10.98
C ALA A 93 -3.43 -27.59 -10.69
N PHE A 94 -4.55 -27.45 -9.98
CA PHE A 94 -5.06 -26.16 -9.52
C PHE A 94 -4.04 -25.40 -8.67
N VAL A 95 -3.43 -26.04 -7.66
CA VAL A 95 -2.43 -25.39 -6.79
C VAL A 95 -1.21 -24.92 -7.60
N VAL A 96 -0.74 -25.72 -8.57
CA VAL A 96 0.38 -25.34 -9.44
C VAL A 96 -0.01 -24.16 -10.33
N LEU A 97 -1.14 -24.25 -11.04
CA LEU A 97 -1.63 -23.18 -11.91
C LEU A 97 -1.89 -21.88 -11.15
N HIS A 98 -2.46 -21.97 -9.95
CA HIS A 98 -2.69 -20.85 -9.04
C HIS A 98 -1.38 -20.12 -8.70
N ASN A 99 -0.36 -20.85 -8.26
CA ASN A 99 0.94 -20.25 -7.92
C ASN A 99 1.65 -19.67 -9.15
N VAL A 100 1.62 -20.36 -10.29
CA VAL A 100 2.21 -19.86 -11.55
C VAL A 100 1.49 -18.60 -12.01
N PHE A 101 0.16 -18.62 -11.99
CA PHE A 101 -0.66 -17.46 -12.34
C PHE A 101 -0.31 -16.27 -11.47
N LEU A 102 -0.31 -16.42 -10.14
CA LEU A 102 0.02 -15.32 -9.23
C LEU A 102 1.47 -14.83 -9.38
N ALA A 103 2.42 -15.72 -9.67
CA ALA A 103 3.81 -15.32 -9.94
C ALA A 103 3.93 -14.45 -11.20
N VAL A 104 3.33 -14.89 -12.31
CA VAL A 104 3.34 -14.17 -13.60
C VAL A 104 2.54 -12.87 -13.51
N TYR A 105 1.35 -12.92 -12.92
CA TYR A 105 0.51 -11.75 -12.67
C TYR A 105 1.22 -10.69 -11.83
N SER A 106 1.90 -11.10 -10.76
CA SER A 106 2.64 -10.18 -9.90
C SER A 106 3.84 -9.58 -10.62
N ALA A 107 4.58 -10.37 -11.41
CA ALA A 107 5.69 -9.86 -12.23
C ALA A 107 5.20 -8.85 -13.29
N TRP A 108 4.08 -9.14 -13.94
CA TRP A 108 3.44 -8.25 -14.91
C TRP A 108 2.98 -6.93 -14.27
N THR A 109 2.34 -7.01 -13.09
CA THR A 109 1.90 -5.83 -12.33
C THR A 109 3.09 -4.96 -11.90
N PHE A 110 4.17 -5.60 -11.41
CA PHE A 110 5.41 -4.92 -11.05
C PHE A 110 6.01 -4.19 -12.26
N TRP A 111 6.13 -4.88 -13.40
CA TRP A 111 6.71 -4.29 -14.60
C TRP A 111 5.88 -3.13 -15.15
N GLY A 112 4.55 -3.28 -15.14
CA GLY A 112 3.61 -2.24 -15.53
C GLY A 112 3.73 -0.98 -14.66
N MET A 113 3.71 -1.15 -13.33
CA MET A 113 3.92 -0.06 -12.39
C MET A 113 5.30 0.58 -12.53
N LEU A 114 6.37 -0.22 -12.65
CA LEU A 114 7.73 0.29 -12.82
C LEU A 114 7.87 1.12 -14.09
N SER A 115 7.23 0.68 -15.18
CA SER A 115 7.23 1.39 -16.47
C SER A 115 6.49 2.73 -16.37
N GLY A 116 5.30 2.75 -15.76
CA GLY A 116 4.54 3.98 -15.52
C GLY A 116 5.29 4.96 -14.62
N MET A 117 5.88 4.45 -13.54
CA MET A 117 6.68 5.26 -12.61
C MET A 117 7.91 5.88 -13.27
N ARG A 118 8.62 5.16 -14.13
CA ARG A 118 9.76 5.70 -14.88
C ARG A 118 9.39 6.89 -15.78
N ARG A 119 8.14 6.94 -16.24
CA ARG A 119 7.61 8.07 -17.04
C ARG A 119 7.05 9.20 -16.17
N SER A 120 6.62 8.88 -14.96
CA SER A 120 5.99 9.84 -14.03
C SER A 120 6.97 10.56 -13.11
N ILE A 121 8.08 9.92 -12.76
CA ILE A 121 8.99 10.41 -11.73
C ILE A 121 10.08 11.28 -12.36
N LEU A 122 10.11 12.54 -11.95
CA LEU A 122 11.15 13.47 -12.33
C LEU A 122 12.50 13.11 -11.70
N ASN A 123 13.56 13.28 -12.48
CA ASN A 123 14.92 12.99 -12.05
C ASN A 123 15.36 14.00 -10.96
N PRO A 124 15.85 13.54 -9.79
CA PRO A 124 16.29 14.44 -8.72
C PRO A 124 17.50 15.31 -9.10
N MET A 125 18.26 14.91 -10.12
CA MET A 125 19.38 15.67 -10.70
C MET A 125 18.94 16.50 -11.93
N GLY A 126 17.64 16.52 -12.23
CA GLY A 126 17.05 17.30 -13.31
C GLY A 126 16.83 18.78 -12.94
N PRO A 127 16.18 19.56 -13.82
CA PRO A 127 15.98 21.00 -13.63
C PRO A 127 15.12 21.34 -12.40
N ASP A 128 14.13 20.49 -12.08
CA ASP A 128 13.24 20.66 -10.93
C ASP A 128 13.86 20.14 -9.60
N GLY A 129 15.06 19.55 -9.68
CA GLY A 129 15.80 19.00 -8.55
C GLY A 129 15.01 17.97 -7.73
N LEU A 130 15.33 17.91 -6.44
CA LEU A 130 14.66 17.01 -5.49
C LEU A 130 13.16 17.31 -5.34
N VAL A 131 12.76 18.58 -5.48
CA VAL A 131 11.35 18.98 -5.38
C VAL A 131 10.51 18.34 -6.48
N GLY A 132 10.99 18.32 -7.72
CA GLY A 132 10.30 17.61 -8.81
C GLY A 132 10.06 16.14 -8.50
N THR A 133 11.05 15.46 -7.93
CA THR A 133 10.93 14.05 -7.52
C THR A 133 9.91 13.89 -6.38
N VAL A 134 9.94 14.74 -5.35
CA VAL A 134 8.98 14.68 -4.23
C VAL A 134 7.56 14.99 -4.70
N ASP A 135 7.38 16.01 -5.54
CA ASP A 135 6.10 16.34 -6.18
C ASP A 135 5.55 15.14 -6.97
N SER A 136 6.40 14.43 -7.70
CA SER A 136 6.02 13.22 -8.46
C SER A 136 5.53 12.08 -7.55
N PHE A 137 6.03 12.00 -6.32
CA PHE A 137 5.60 11.00 -5.33
C PHE A 137 4.37 11.43 -4.53
N CYS A 138 4.14 12.73 -4.38
CA CYS A 138 3.06 13.26 -3.56
C CYS A 138 1.79 13.58 -4.33
N ARG A 139 1.87 13.89 -5.63
CA ARG A 139 0.72 14.32 -6.44
C ARG A 139 0.48 13.35 -7.59
N LEU A 140 -0.74 12.79 -7.61
CA LEU A 140 -1.12 11.73 -8.56
C LEU A 140 -1.72 12.24 -9.88
N HIS A 141 -2.29 13.46 -9.90
CA HIS A 141 -3.05 14.00 -11.04
C HIS A 141 -2.50 15.34 -11.53
N GLY A 142 -2.78 15.66 -12.80
CA GLY A 142 -2.26 16.85 -13.50
C GLY A 142 -1.05 16.55 -14.38
N SER A 143 -0.53 17.60 -15.02
CA SER A 143 0.66 17.49 -15.85
C SER A 143 1.93 17.36 -14.99
N SER A 144 3.01 16.87 -15.59
CA SER A 144 4.29 16.70 -14.91
C SER A 144 4.88 18.05 -14.47
N GLY A 145 5.63 18.04 -13.36
CA GLY A 145 6.34 19.23 -12.85
C GLY A 145 5.69 19.87 -11.62
N PRO A 146 6.49 20.47 -10.71
CA PRO A 146 5.97 21.23 -9.58
C PRO A 146 5.04 22.36 -10.04
N GLY A 147 3.92 22.55 -9.35
CA GLY A 147 2.93 23.59 -9.67
C GLY A 147 1.85 23.18 -10.68
N ASN A 148 2.09 22.10 -11.44
CA ASN A 148 1.15 21.59 -12.45
C ASN A 148 0.20 20.50 -11.94
N SER A 149 0.25 20.21 -10.64
CA SER A 149 -0.60 19.18 -10.04
C SER A 149 -2.06 19.64 -9.98
N ILE A 150 -2.96 18.65 -10.07
CA ILE A 150 -4.38 18.80 -9.77
C ILE A 150 -4.63 18.07 -8.46
N TYR A 151 -5.28 18.73 -7.52
CA TYR A 151 -5.57 18.18 -6.20
C TYR A 151 -7.03 18.45 -5.83
N TYR A 152 -7.56 17.64 -4.92
CA TYR A 152 -8.93 17.79 -4.49
C TYR A 152 -9.02 18.69 -3.26
N ASN A 153 -10.00 19.59 -3.24
CA ASN A 153 -10.30 20.44 -2.11
C ASN A 153 -11.67 20.08 -1.52
N GLU A 154 -11.66 19.62 -0.26
CA GLU A 154 -12.88 19.16 0.43
C GLU A 154 -13.83 20.30 0.82
N ALA A 155 -13.32 21.52 1.02
CA ALA A 155 -14.14 22.68 1.36
C ALA A 155 -14.96 23.17 0.15
N SER A 156 -14.36 23.15 -1.05
CA SER A 156 -15.04 23.52 -2.30
C SER A 156 -15.62 22.32 -3.05
N SER A 157 -15.45 21.10 -2.56
CA SER A 157 -15.88 19.84 -3.18
C SER A 157 -15.51 19.73 -4.68
N SER A 158 -14.30 20.17 -5.02
CA SER A 158 -13.86 20.30 -6.42
C SER A 158 -12.36 20.04 -6.56
N PHE A 159 -11.96 19.62 -7.76
CA PHE A 159 -10.55 19.55 -8.14
C PHE A 159 -10.05 20.93 -8.55
N LEU A 160 -8.90 21.31 -8.02
CA LEU A 160 -8.27 22.61 -8.22
C LEU A 160 -6.83 22.40 -8.72
N SER A 161 -6.30 23.42 -9.37
CA SER A 161 -4.90 23.48 -9.75
C SER A 161 -4.37 24.90 -9.60
N ALA A 162 -3.05 24.99 -9.40
CA ALA A 162 -2.31 26.24 -9.46
C ALA A 162 -1.97 26.65 -10.90
N ALA A 163 -2.03 25.72 -11.86
CA ALA A 163 -1.80 25.99 -13.26
C ALA A 163 -3.05 26.54 -13.94
N THR A 164 -2.89 27.61 -14.73
CA THR A 164 -3.99 28.27 -15.45
C THR A 164 -4.66 27.35 -16.47
N ASP A 165 -3.86 26.51 -17.15
CA ASP A 165 -4.33 25.63 -18.23
C ASP A 165 -4.40 24.16 -17.76
N ALA A 166 -4.73 23.95 -16.48
CA ALA A 166 -4.78 22.60 -15.92
C ALA A 166 -5.84 21.74 -16.65
N PRO A 167 -5.51 20.50 -17.03
CA PRO A 167 -6.40 19.64 -17.80
C PRO A 167 -7.49 19.04 -16.91
N ILE A 168 -8.48 19.87 -16.56
CA ILE A 168 -9.70 19.49 -15.83
C ILE A 168 -10.85 19.52 -16.83
N ALA A 169 -11.54 18.39 -16.99
CA ALA A 169 -12.71 18.25 -17.85
C ALA A 169 -13.88 17.73 -17.01
N ASP A 170 -15.07 18.32 -17.16
CA ASP A 170 -16.28 17.93 -16.41
C ASP A 170 -16.09 17.91 -14.87
N GLY A 171 -15.25 18.81 -14.35
CA GLY A 171 -14.95 18.92 -12.92
C GLY A 171 -14.03 17.83 -12.36
N ILE A 172 -13.47 16.96 -13.21
CA ILE A 172 -12.50 15.93 -12.81
C ILE A 172 -11.16 16.11 -13.56
N PRO A 173 -10.03 15.64 -12.99
CA PRO A 173 -8.77 15.58 -13.71
C PRO A 173 -8.90 14.76 -14.99
N SER A 174 -8.29 15.23 -16.07
CA SER A 174 -8.23 14.51 -17.34
C SER A 174 -7.68 13.10 -17.14
N ARG A 175 -8.33 12.14 -17.79
CA ARG A 175 -7.95 10.72 -17.79
C ARG A 175 -6.93 10.38 -18.88
N THR A 176 -6.67 11.30 -19.79
CA THR A 176 -5.73 11.15 -20.92
C THR A 176 -4.42 11.88 -20.69
N GLU A 177 -4.39 12.84 -19.77
CA GLU A 177 -3.17 13.58 -19.49
C GLU A 177 -2.11 12.65 -18.89
N MET A 178 -0.98 12.53 -19.57
CA MET A 178 0.15 11.70 -19.14
C MET A 178 1.14 12.52 -18.32
N GLY A 179 2.14 11.87 -17.71
CA GLY A 179 3.18 12.53 -16.93
C GLY A 179 3.01 12.47 -15.41
N ARG A 180 1.89 11.94 -14.90
CA ARG A 180 1.74 11.59 -13.47
C ARG A 180 1.22 10.19 -13.26
N MET A 181 1.53 9.66 -12.07
CA MET A 181 1.48 8.23 -11.78
C MET A 181 0.10 7.61 -11.94
N TRP A 182 -0.98 8.37 -11.68
CA TRP A 182 -2.35 7.85 -11.80
C TRP A 182 -2.63 7.33 -13.21
N ASN A 183 -2.51 8.19 -14.21
CA ASN A 183 -2.81 7.86 -15.60
C ASN A 183 -1.69 7.00 -16.24
N GLU A 184 -0.45 7.17 -15.79
CA GLU A 184 0.71 6.42 -16.29
C GLU A 184 0.69 4.93 -15.93
N GLY A 185 -0.04 4.54 -14.88
CA GLY A 185 -0.25 3.14 -14.57
C GLY A 185 -0.99 2.85 -13.27
N LEU A 186 -0.94 3.72 -12.26
CA LEU A 186 -1.45 3.40 -10.92
C LEU A 186 -2.96 3.18 -10.91
N ALA A 187 -3.74 3.92 -11.70
CA ALA A 187 -5.18 3.70 -11.81
C ALA A 187 -5.51 2.28 -12.28
N TYR A 188 -4.82 1.82 -13.33
CA TYR A 188 -5.07 0.50 -13.93
C TYR A 188 -4.46 -0.64 -13.10
N TYR A 189 -3.15 -0.61 -12.86
CA TYR A 189 -2.46 -1.68 -12.14
C TYR A 189 -2.81 -1.69 -10.66
N GLY A 190 -3.01 -0.53 -10.04
CA GLY A 190 -3.46 -0.44 -8.65
C GLY A 190 -4.85 -1.04 -8.47
N TRP A 191 -5.78 -0.80 -9.40
CA TRP A 191 -7.11 -1.39 -9.30
C TRP A 191 -7.10 -2.90 -9.53
N ILE A 192 -6.36 -3.41 -10.52
CA ILE A 192 -6.29 -4.86 -10.72
C ILE A 192 -5.57 -5.52 -9.53
N PHE A 193 -4.54 -4.87 -8.96
CA PHE A 193 -3.87 -5.32 -7.74
C PHE A 193 -4.79 -5.30 -6.53
N TYR A 194 -5.72 -4.34 -6.44
CA TYR A 194 -6.80 -4.36 -5.46
C TYR A 194 -7.67 -5.61 -5.62
N ILE A 195 -8.11 -5.91 -6.85
CA ILE A 195 -8.90 -7.11 -7.12
C ILE A 195 -8.12 -8.40 -6.78
N SER A 196 -6.80 -8.42 -7.00
CA SER A 196 -5.97 -9.59 -6.68
C SER A 196 -6.03 -9.99 -5.20
N LYS A 197 -6.24 -9.03 -4.27
CA LYS A 197 -6.32 -9.34 -2.83
C LYS A 197 -7.50 -10.22 -2.48
N PHE A 198 -8.60 -10.12 -3.22
CA PHE A 198 -9.74 -11.03 -3.08
C PHE A 198 -9.43 -12.42 -3.63
N TYR A 199 -8.68 -12.49 -4.73
CA TYR A 199 -8.25 -13.77 -5.31
C TYR A 199 -7.24 -14.51 -4.41
N GLU A 200 -6.33 -13.79 -3.75
CA GLU A 200 -5.31 -14.35 -2.85
C GLU A 200 -5.90 -15.10 -1.63
N VAL A 201 -7.18 -14.91 -1.31
CA VAL A 201 -7.93 -15.73 -0.33
C VAL A 201 -7.85 -17.23 -0.64
N LEU A 202 -7.70 -17.61 -1.91
CA LEU A 202 -7.53 -18.99 -2.33
C LEU A 202 -6.28 -19.65 -1.72
N ASP A 203 -5.24 -18.89 -1.34
CA ASP A 203 -4.10 -19.43 -0.58
C ASP A 203 -4.55 -20.02 0.75
N THR A 204 -5.47 -19.34 1.41
CA THR A 204 -6.03 -19.78 2.70
C THR A 204 -6.90 -21.01 2.51
N PHE A 205 -7.70 -21.03 1.43
CA PHE A 205 -8.49 -22.20 1.05
C PHE A 205 -7.61 -23.43 0.79
N ILE A 206 -6.50 -23.28 0.06
CA ILE A 206 -5.56 -24.38 -0.23
C ILE A 206 -4.98 -24.97 1.07
N ILE A 207 -4.66 -24.13 2.05
CA ILE A 207 -4.13 -24.57 3.36
C ILE A 207 -5.20 -25.36 4.12
N LEU A 208 -6.41 -24.83 4.21
CA LEU A 208 -7.53 -25.48 4.88
C LEU A 208 -7.90 -26.81 4.23
N ALA A 209 -7.94 -26.85 2.89
CA ALA A 209 -8.24 -28.06 2.13
C ALA A 209 -7.22 -29.17 2.39
N LYS A 210 -5.94 -28.81 2.62
CA LYS A 210 -4.88 -29.75 3.01
C LYS A 210 -4.99 -30.24 4.47
N GLY A 211 -6.07 -29.91 5.18
CA GLY A 211 -6.32 -30.30 6.58
C GLY A 211 -5.56 -29.45 7.60
N LYS A 212 -4.79 -28.46 7.15
CA LYS A 212 -4.05 -27.55 8.04
C LYS A 212 -4.99 -26.48 8.57
N LEU A 213 -4.59 -25.84 9.67
CA LEU A 213 -5.29 -24.67 10.19
C LEU A 213 -4.72 -23.42 9.53
N SER A 214 -5.58 -22.51 9.11
CA SER A 214 -5.16 -21.17 8.71
C SER A 214 -4.70 -20.39 9.95
N SER A 215 -3.55 -19.74 9.82
CA SER A 215 -3.02 -18.88 10.88
C SER A 215 -3.88 -17.63 11.09
N THR A 216 -3.93 -17.11 12.33
CA THR A 216 -4.49 -15.78 12.61
C THR A 216 -3.71 -14.73 11.81
N LEU A 217 -2.40 -14.92 11.67
CA LEU A 217 -1.52 -14.07 10.86
C LEU A 217 -1.99 -13.99 9.40
N GLN A 218 -2.21 -15.14 8.76
CA GLN A 218 -2.66 -15.17 7.36
C GLN A 218 -4.05 -14.57 7.19
N THR A 219 -4.97 -14.90 8.10
CA THR A 219 -6.35 -14.39 8.05
C THR A 219 -6.38 -12.87 8.26
N TYR A 220 -5.64 -12.37 9.24
CA TYR A 220 -5.51 -10.94 9.51
C TYR A 220 -4.83 -10.21 8.35
N HIS A 221 -3.77 -10.80 7.76
CA HIS A 221 -3.06 -10.21 6.63
C HIS A 221 -3.96 -10.06 5.39
N HIS A 222 -4.63 -11.13 4.95
CA HIS A 222 -5.46 -11.05 3.73
C HIS A 222 -6.65 -10.10 3.93
N ALA A 223 -7.33 -10.15 5.09
CA ALA A 223 -8.44 -9.24 5.39
C ALA A 223 -7.98 -7.77 5.45
N GLY A 224 -6.90 -7.48 6.17
CA GLY A 224 -6.37 -6.13 6.30
C GLY A 224 -5.76 -5.59 5.01
N ALA A 225 -5.18 -6.44 4.16
CA ALA A 225 -4.69 -6.07 2.84
C ALA A 225 -5.83 -5.62 1.91
N MET A 226 -7.00 -6.28 1.95
CA MET A 226 -8.19 -5.84 1.19
C MET A 226 -8.63 -4.44 1.60
N LEU A 227 -8.74 -4.18 2.91
CA LEU A 227 -9.19 -2.89 3.44
C LEU A 227 -8.17 -1.78 3.19
N SER A 228 -6.87 -2.06 3.39
CA SER A 228 -5.79 -1.09 3.15
C SER A 228 -5.68 -0.72 1.68
N MET A 229 -5.82 -1.70 0.79
CA MET A 229 -5.77 -1.45 -0.65
C MET A 229 -7.01 -0.73 -1.15
N TRP A 230 -8.19 -1.06 -0.61
CA TRP A 230 -9.43 -0.31 -0.86
C TRP A 230 -9.27 1.17 -0.49
N ALA A 231 -8.83 1.48 0.73
CA ALA A 231 -8.73 2.87 1.17
C ALA A 231 -7.73 3.67 0.31
N GLY A 232 -6.57 3.07 -0.01
CA GLY A 232 -5.57 3.73 -0.86
C GLY A 232 -6.08 4.05 -2.26
N MET A 233 -6.80 3.13 -2.91
CA MET A 233 -7.37 3.36 -4.25
C MET A 233 -8.61 4.25 -4.21
N ARG A 234 -9.50 4.06 -3.24
CA ARG A 234 -10.75 4.82 -3.10
C ARG A 234 -10.47 6.29 -2.86
N TYR A 235 -9.49 6.61 -2.01
CA TYR A 235 -9.12 7.99 -1.70
C TYR A 235 -7.95 8.51 -2.51
N MET A 236 -7.47 7.74 -3.50
CA MET A 236 -6.36 8.11 -4.38
C MET A 236 -5.14 8.61 -3.58
N SER A 237 -4.83 7.90 -2.48
CA SER A 237 -3.77 8.27 -1.55
C SER A 237 -2.40 7.95 -2.15
N ALA A 238 -1.57 8.98 -2.32
CA ALA A 238 -0.27 8.89 -2.98
C ALA A 238 0.60 7.67 -2.57
N PRO A 239 0.78 7.34 -1.27
CA PRO A 239 1.63 6.21 -0.85
C PRO A 239 1.22 4.83 -1.38
N ILE A 240 -0.01 4.68 -1.91
CA ILE A 240 -0.55 3.39 -2.34
C ILE A 240 0.31 2.73 -3.44
N TRP A 241 0.99 3.52 -4.26
CA TRP A 241 1.87 2.99 -5.32
C TRP A 241 2.98 2.11 -4.74
N MET A 242 3.51 2.43 -3.56
CA MET A 242 4.60 1.69 -2.92
C MET A 242 4.12 0.29 -2.56
N PHE A 243 2.87 0.19 -2.10
CA PHE A 243 2.25 -1.10 -1.83
C PHE A 243 2.14 -1.90 -3.13
N VAL A 244 1.58 -1.32 -4.20
CA VAL A 244 1.41 -2.02 -5.48
C VAL A 244 2.76 -2.48 -6.06
N LEU A 245 3.74 -1.58 -6.17
CA LEU A 245 5.04 -1.87 -6.79
C LEU A 245 5.85 -2.90 -5.99
N VAL A 246 6.12 -2.62 -4.71
CA VAL A 246 7.05 -3.45 -3.94
C VAL A 246 6.42 -4.79 -3.57
N ASN A 247 5.11 -4.81 -3.25
CA ASN A 247 4.44 -6.07 -2.96
C ASN A 247 4.32 -6.95 -4.18
N SER A 248 4.01 -6.41 -5.37
CA SER A 248 3.97 -7.23 -6.59
C SER A 248 5.35 -7.82 -6.95
N PHE A 249 6.44 -7.08 -6.71
CA PHE A 249 7.80 -7.64 -6.83
C PHE A 249 8.04 -8.81 -5.86
N ILE A 250 7.77 -8.61 -4.57
CA ILE A 250 8.00 -9.65 -3.55
C ILE A 250 7.05 -10.84 -3.73
N HIS A 251 5.79 -10.60 -4.10
CA HIS A 251 4.81 -11.65 -4.40
C HIS A 251 5.23 -12.46 -5.62
N SER A 252 5.79 -11.83 -6.66
CA SER A 252 6.35 -12.57 -7.80
C SER A 252 7.41 -13.59 -7.33
N LEU A 253 8.36 -13.16 -6.48
CA LEU A 253 9.40 -14.05 -5.96
C LEU A 253 8.84 -15.13 -5.02
N MET A 254 7.86 -14.77 -4.19
CA MET A 254 7.24 -15.66 -3.21
C MET A 254 6.41 -16.77 -3.90
N TYR A 255 5.56 -16.43 -4.86
CA TYR A 255 4.79 -17.43 -5.62
C TYR A 255 5.67 -18.24 -6.56
N PHE A 256 6.74 -17.65 -7.10
CA PHE A 256 7.76 -18.42 -7.82
C PHE A 256 8.41 -19.47 -6.90
N TYR A 257 8.78 -19.09 -5.68
CA TYR A 257 9.27 -20.02 -4.66
C TYR A 257 8.24 -21.13 -4.37
N TYR A 258 6.97 -20.81 -4.17
CA TYR A 258 5.93 -21.82 -3.94
C TYR A 258 5.72 -22.75 -5.12
N THR A 259 5.81 -22.23 -6.34
CA THR A 259 5.80 -23.04 -7.57
C THR A 259 6.93 -24.06 -7.56
N LEU A 260 8.18 -23.64 -7.28
CA LEU A 260 9.32 -24.56 -7.19
C LEU A 260 9.11 -25.64 -6.13
N THR A 261 8.59 -25.27 -4.96
CA THR A 261 8.30 -26.25 -3.90
C THR A 261 7.18 -27.22 -4.26
N ALA A 262 6.20 -26.81 -5.06
CA ALA A 262 5.13 -27.69 -5.54
C ALA A 262 5.66 -28.76 -6.51
N PHE A 263 6.69 -28.44 -7.30
CA PHE A 263 7.44 -29.39 -8.13
C PHE A 263 8.50 -30.20 -7.36
N SER A 264 8.51 -30.13 -6.03
CA SER A 264 9.49 -30.82 -5.17
C SER A 264 10.96 -30.42 -5.45
N ILE A 265 11.17 -29.24 -6.03
CA ILE A 265 12.51 -28.69 -6.25
C ILE A 265 13.03 -28.17 -4.91
N ARG A 266 14.18 -28.69 -4.47
CA ARG A 266 14.75 -28.35 -3.16
C ARG A 266 15.38 -26.97 -3.21
N VAL A 267 14.67 -25.98 -2.67
CA VAL A 267 15.18 -24.60 -2.58
C VAL A 267 16.06 -24.44 -1.32
N PRO A 268 17.28 -23.89 -1.45
CA PRO A 268 18.17 -23.62 -0.32
C PRO A 268 17.53 -22.73 0.77
N THR A 269 17.79 -23.06 2.04
CA THR A 269 17.34 -22.28 3.22
C THR A 269 17.71 -20.79 3.18
N PRO A 270 18.88 -20.36 2.65
CA PRO A 270 19.19 -18.93 2.51
C PRO A 270 18.16 -18.16 1.67
N ILE A 271 17.67 -18.75 0.57
CA ILE A 271 16.67 -18.10 -0.30
C ILE A 271 15.36 -17.89 0.47
N LYS A 272 14.92 -18.91 1.22
CA LYS A 272 13.75 -18.79 2.11
C LYS A 272 13.94 -17.66 3.13
N ARG A 273 15.13 -17.56 3.74
CA ARG A 273 15.44 -16.50 4.72
C ARG A 273 15.42 -15.12 4.07
N THR A 274 16.02 -14.96 2.89
CA THR A 274 16.02 -13.70 2.14
C THR A 274 14.60 -13.27 1.76
N LEU A 275 13.73 -14.19 1.34
CA LEU A 275 12.33 -13.90 1.06
C LEU A 275 11.61 -13.35 2.30
N THR A 276 11.74 -14.01 3.45
CA THR A 276 11.14 -13.51 4.71
C THR A 276 11.73 -12.17 5.13
N SER A 277 13.04 -11.96 4.97
CA SER A 277 13.67 -10.67 5.24
C SER A 277 13.10 -9.57 4.35
N MET A 278 12.95 -9.80 3.04
CA MET A 278 12.37 -8.83 2.10
C MET A 278 10.93 -8.48 2.48
N GLN A 279 10.12 -9.45 2.90
CA GLN A 279 8.75 -9.21 3.38
C GLN A 279 8.71 -8.31 4.61
N ILE A 280 9.59 -8.55 5.59
CA ILE A 280 9.68 -7.72 6.80
C ILE A 280 10.14 -6.30 6.45
N THR A 281 11.18 -6.18 5.61
CA THR A 281 11.66 -4.89 5.13
C THR A 281 10.57 -4.13 4.38
N GLN A 282 9.75 -4.81 3.57
CA GLN A 282 8.61 -4.20 2.88
C GLN A 282 7.64 -3.55 3.88
N PHE A 283 7.28 -4.23 4.97
CA PHE A 283 6.35 -3.66 5.95
C PHE A 283 6.95 -2.46 6.68
N LEU A 284 8.20 -2.57 7.15
CA LEU A 284 8.88 -1.49 7.86
C LEU A 284 9.07 -0.24 6.99
N VAL A 285 9.63 -0.44 5.81
CA VAL A 285 9.90 0.67 4.86
C VAL A 285 8.59 1.22 4.32
N GLY A 286 7.63 0.37 3.96
CA GLY A 286 6.33 0.78 3.42
C GLY A 286 5.50 1.59 4.43
N ALA A 287 5.40 1.13 5.67
CA ALA A 287 4.68 1.86 6.73
C ALA A 287 5.34 3.19 7.06
N SER A 288 6.68 3.22 7.18
CA SER A 288 7.43 4.44 7.44
C SER A 288 7.30 5.44 6.29
N TYR A 289 7.35 4.96 5.05
CA TYR A 289 7.18 5.77 3.84
C TYR A 289 5.77 6.35 3.75
N ALA A 290 4.73 5.56 3.99
CA ALA A 290 3.35 6.03 4.01
C ALA A 290 3.15 7.12 5.08
N MET A 291 3.66 6.89 6.29
CA MET A 291 3.60 7.87 7.37
C MET A 291 4.38 9.15 7.03
N ALA A 292 5.53 9.05 6.36
CA ALA A 292 6.31 10.21 5.96
C ALA A 292 5.54 11.19 5.05
N HIS A 293 4.59 10.71 4.23
CA HIS A 293 3.79 11.61 3.36
C HIS A 293 2.95 12.59 4.16
N SER A 294 2.52 12.22 5.37
CA SER A 294 1.79 13.12 6.26
C SER A 294 2.63 14.30 6.76
N PHE A 295 3.97 14.20 6.67
CA PHE A 295 4.89 15.21 7.20
C PHE A 295 5.69 15.95 6.12
N VAL A 296 5.64 15.51 4.87
CA VAL A 296 6.42 16.12 3.79
C VAL A 296 5.62 17.24 3.12
N SER A 297 6.27 18.38 2.99
CA SER A 297 5.83 19.51 2.18
C SER A 297 6.96 19.97 1.26
N TYR A 298 6.61 20.62 0.16
CA TYR A 298 7.57 21.17 -0.78
C TYR A 298 7.08 22.50 -1.33
N SER A 299 8.00 23.37 -1.77
CA SER A 299 7.61 24.62 -2.43
C SER A 299 7.33 24.38 -3.91
N ALA A 300 6.18 24.85 -4.38
CA ALA A 300 5.80 24.80 -5.78
C ALA A 300 5.58 26.21 -6.33
N PRO A 301 5.95 26.49 -7.60
CA PRO A 301 5.62 27.74 -8.25
C PRO A 301 4.12 27.79 -8.52
N VAL A 302 3.45 28.83 -8.06
CA VAL A 302 2.02 29.08 -8.25
C VAL A 302 1.87 30.45 -8.89
N ALA A 303 1.11 30.54 -9.97
CA ALA A 303 0.70 31.82 -10.53
C ALA A 303 -0.31 32.46 -9.58
N VAL A 304 -0.06 33.67 -9.10
CA VAL A 304 -0.94 34.47 -8.23
C VAL A 304 -1.32 35.75 -8.96
N LEU A 305 -2.61 36.08 -9.00
CA LEU A 305 -3.09 37.32 -9.58
C LEU A 305 -2.96 38.46 -8.56
N HIS A 306 -2.17 39.46 -8.90
CA HIS A 306 -2.04 40.70 -8.13
C HIS A 306 -2.85 41.80 -8.81
N THR A 307 -3.55 42.60 -8.03
CA THR A 307 -4.27 43.78 -8.54
C THR A 307 -3.62 45.04 -8.01
N LYS A 308 -3.18 45.91 -8.92
CA LYS A 308 -2.66 47.23 -8.60
C LYS A 308 -3.66 48.30 -9.00
N SER A 309 -4.06 49.12 -8.03
CA SER A 309 -4.80 50.35 -8.30
C SER A 309 -3.82 51.44 -8.68
N THR A 310 -3.95 52.01 -9.88
CA THR A 310 -3.12 53.15 -10.30
C THR A 310 -3.96 54.40 -10.13
N THR A 311 -3.75 55.14 -9.04
CA THR A 311 -4.22 56.54 -8.96
C THR A 311 -3.17 57.42 -9.63
N GLY A 312 -3.61 58.24 -10.59
CA GLY A 312 -2.77 59.27 -11.20
C GLY A 312 -2.21 60.24 -10.14
N ASP A 313 -0.94 60.58 -10.31
CA ASP A 313 -0.13 61.58 -9.60
C ASP A 313 0.27 61.35 -8.11
N GLU A 314 1.44 60.70 -7.98
CA GLU A 314 2.51 60.85 -6.96
C GLU A 314 2.26 60.48 -5.47
N PRO A 315 3.34 60.30 -4.67
CA PRO A 315 3.83 58.99 -4.26
C PRO A 315 3.33 58.57 -2.87
N ALA A 316 2.60 57.46 -2.80
CA ALA A 316 2.37 56.75 -1.55
C ALA A 316 2.30 55.24 -1.79
N THR A 317 3.11 54.51 -1.00
CA THR A 317 3.13 53.06 -0.74
C THR A 317 2.14 52.17 -1.50
N PRO A 318 2.61 51.11 -2.20
CA PRO A 318 1.72 50.16 -2.85
C PRO A 318 0.91 49.37 -1.80
N SER A 319 -0.40 49.53 -1.81
CA SER A 319 -1.33 48.59 -1.17
C SER A 319 -1.61 47.45 -2.14
N ASP A 320 -0.65 46.54 -2.29
CA ASP A 320 -0.83 45.31 -3.08
C ASP A 320 -1.89 44.43 -2.41
N SER A 321 -2.99 44.16 -3.11
CA SER A 321 -4.03 43.22 -2.68
C SER A 321 -3.76 41.87 -3.34
N VAL A 322 -3.52 40.83 -2.54
CA VAL A 322 -3.20 39.47 -3.04
C VAL A 322 -4.49 38.65 -3.14
N ILE A 323 -4.82 38.17 -4.35
CA ILE A 323 -5.93 37.25 -4.57
C ILE A 323 -5.37 35.94 -5.15
N PRO A 324 -5.52 34.78 -4.47
CA PRO A 324 -5.09 33.51 -5.03
C PRO A 324 -5.88 33.18 -6.31
N THR A 325 -5.18 32.76 -7.38
CA THR A 325 -5.74 32.49 -8.73
C THR A 325 -6.81 31.39 -8.74
N VAL A 326 -6.91 30.61 -7.66
CA VAL A 326 -8.01 29.69 -7.36
C VAL A 326 -9.39 30.38 -7.42
N ALA A 327 -9.41 31.71 -7.27
CA ALA A 327 -10.60 32.56 -7.30
C ALA A 327 -10.96 33.12 -8.69
N ALA A 328 -10.39 32.62 -9.80
CA ALA A 328 -10.70 33.16 -11.13
C ALA A 328 -12.21 33.20 -11.44
N ASN A 329 -12.98 32.21 -10.98
CA ASN A 329 -14.44 32.18 -11.09
C ASN A 329 -15.16 33.03 -10.04
N ALA A 330 -14.52 33.38 -8.92
CA ALA A 330 -15.06 34.28 -7.91
C ALA A 330 -14.90 35.76 -8.28
N ILE A 331 -13.98 36.10 -9.20
CA ILE A 331 -13.75 37.47 -9.67
C ILE A 331 -14.97 38.02 -10.43
N GLU A 332 -15.72 37.18 -11.14
CA GLU A 332 -16.96 37.59 -11.83
C GLU A 332 -18.07 37.96 -10.84
N SER A 333 -18.18 37.21 -9.73
CA SER A 333 -19.10 37.52 -8.64
C SER A 333 -18.65 38.73 -7.81
N LEU A 334 -17.35 38.91 -7.59
CA LEU A 334 -16.80 40.06 -6.88
C LEU A 334 -16.99 41.37 -7.68
N LYS A 335 -16.93 41.32 -9.01
CA LYS A 335 -17.33 42.46 -9.87
C LYS A 335 -18.77 42.88 -9.61
N SER A 336 -19.70 41.93 -9.50
CA SER A 336 -21.11 42.26 -9.22
C SER A 336 -21.37 42.79 -7.80
N TYR A 337 -20.54 42.39 -6.82
CA TYR A 337 -20.71 42.79 -5.41
C TYR A 337 -20.05 44.15 -5.09
N ILE A 338 -18.96 44.50 -5.81
CA ILE A 338 -18.28 45.80 -5.67
C ILE A 338 -19.00 46.88 -6.49
N PHE A 339 -19.55 46.54 -7.65
CA PHE A 339 -20.31 47.46 -8.52
C PHE A 339 -21.83 47.29 -8.34
N GLY A 340 -22.28 47.21 -7.08
CA GLY A 340 -23.67 46.92 -6.71
C GLY A 340 -24.71 47.45 -7.68
N ASP A 341 -25.66 46.57 -8.02
CA ASP A 341 -26.91 46.79 -8.77
C ASP A 341 -27.34 48.26 -8.87
N ALA A 342 -26.78 48.98 -9.85
CA ALA A 342 -27.28 50.27 -10.27
C ALA A 342 -28.42 49.98 -11.24
N GLY A 343 -29.63 49.94 -10.67
CA GLY A 343 -30.86 49.57 -11.33
C GLY A 343 -31.17 50.37 -12.60
N VAL A 344 -32.04 49.75 -13.40
CA VAL A 344 -32.91 50.29 -14.46
C VAL A 344 -32.63 51.74 -14.89
N PRO A 345 -32.23 51.98 -16.17
CA PRO A 345 -31.90 53.32 -16.63
C PRO A 345 -33.16 54.20 -16.64
N THR A 346 -33.12 55.29 -15.88
CA THR A 346 -33.99 56.45 -16.10
C THR A 346 -33.34 57.32 -17.18
N PRO A 347 -34.06 57.68 -18.26
CA PRO A 347 -33.49 58.50 -19.33
C PRO A 347 -33.44 59.96 -18.88
N GLY A 348 -32.24 60.53 -18.68
CA GLY A 348 -32.09 61.98 -18.51
C GLY A 348 -31.00 62.50 -17.57
N ALA A 349 -29.92 61.77 -17.29
CA ALA A 349 -28.77 62.31 -16.56
C ALA A 349 -27.49 62.19 -17.39
N GLU A 350 -26.87 63.34 -17.71
CA GLU A 350 -25.54 63.41 -18.32
C GLU A 350 -24.49 62.85 -17.35
N PRO A 351 -23.46 62.12 -17.83
CA PRO A 351 -22.42 61.60 -16.97
C PRO A 351 -21.46 62.72 -16.56
N ASP A 352 -21.28 62.90 -15.25
CA ASP A 352 -20.24 63.75 -14.66
C ASP A 352 -18.85 63.28 -15.12
N ALA A 353 -18.14 64.13 -15.88
CA ALA A 353 -16.86 63.82 -16.51
C ALA A 353 -15.64 63.81 -15.55
N ASN A 354 -15.84 63.79 -14.23
CA ASN A 354 -14.78 63.93 -13.22
C ASN A 354 -14.76 62.84 -12.14
N ALA A 355 -15.36 61.67 -12.36
CA ALA A 355 -15.10 60.52 -11.50
C ALA A 355 -13.65 60.02 -11.74
N PRO A 356 -12.80 59.86 -10.72
CA PRO A 356 -11.46 59.30 -10.91
C PRO A 356 -11.62 57.88 -11.47
N HIS A 357 -11.18 57.69 -12.71
CA HIS A 357 -11.05 56.36 -13.31
C HIS A 357 -9.96 55.61 -12.56
N VAL A 358 -10.36 54.78 -11.58
CA VAL A 358 -9.46 53.83 -10.95
C VAL A 358 -9.26 52.68 -11.93
N GLU A 359 -8.18 52.73 -12.72
CA GLU A 359 -7.79 51.64 -13.60
C GLU A 359 -7.08 50.57 -12.77
N LEU A 360 -7.79 49.44 -12.58
CA LEU A 360 -7.35 48.31 -11.78
C LEU A 360 -6.54 47.37 -12.70
N ILE A 361 -5.22 47.48 -12.65
CA ILE A 361 -4.32 46.67 -13.47
C ILE A 361 -4.07 45.35 -12.73
N SER A 362 -4.58 44.24 -13.27
CA SER A 362 -4.27 42.90 -12.77
C SER A 362 -3.05 42.33 -13.49
N TYR A 363 -2.03 41.88 -12.76
CA TYR A 363 -0.87 41.18 -13.30
C TYR A 363 -0.62 39.85 -12.57
N THR A 364 -0.15 38.85 -13.29
CA THR A 364 0.17 37.54 -12.72
C THR A 364 1.62 37.49 -12.28
N LYS A 365 1.86 37.10 -11.03
CA LYS A 365 3.20 36.89 -10.46
C LYS A 365 3.36 35.45 -10.02
N ILE A 366 4.52 34.86 -10.28
CA ILE A 366 4.83 33.51 -9.77
C ILE A 366 5.32 33.64 -8.33
N GLU A 367 4.64 32.98 -7.41
CA GLU A 367 5.01 32.88 -6.01
C GLU A 367 5.28 31.41 -5.63
N HIS A 368 6.25 31.19 -4.74
CA HIS A 368 6.57 29.85 -4.27
C HIS A 368 5.82 29.57 -2.97
N THR A 369 4.80 28.72 -3.06
CA THR A 369 3.95 28.37 -1.91
C THR A 369 4.25 26.95 -1.43
N ALA A 370 4.19 26.75 -0.12
CA ALA A 370 4.27 25.44 0.51
C ALA A 370 3.07 24.57 0.10
N GLN A 371 3.34 23.37 -0.40
CA GLN A 371 2.34 22.36 -0.76
C GLN A 371 2.55 21.11 0.09
N PRO A 372 1.58 20.72 0.93
CA PRO A 372 1.65 19.45 1.65
C PRO A 372 1.39 18.28 0.70
N CYS A 373 2.04 17.14 0.96
CA CYS A 373 1.84 15.95 0.16
C CYS A 373 0.44 15.34 0.32
N ILE A 374 -0.16 15.48 1.50
CA ILE A 374 -1.50 14.99 1.81
C ILE A 374 -2.40 16.19 2.06
N THR A 375 -3.54 16.22 1.37
CA THR A 375 -4.44 17.39 1.35
C THR A 375 -5.86 17.09 1.78
N THR A 376 -6.23 15.81 1.91
CA THR A 376 -7.61 15.41 2.20
C THR A 376 -7.72 14.50 3.42
N THR A 377 -8.88 14.51 4.07
CA THR A 377 -9.21 13.58 5.16
C THR A 377 -9.21 12.13 4.68
N GLY A 378 -9.66 11.89 3.44
CA GLY A 378 -9.66 10.56 2.83
C GLY A 378 -8.26 9.96 2.64
N GLU A 379 -7.32 10.74 2.09
CA GLU A 379 -5.93 10.31 1.93
C GLU A 379 -5.27 10.01 3.28
N THR A 380 -5.54 10.87 4.27
CA THR A 380 -5.04 10.71 5.65
C THR A 380 -5.60 9.45 6.29
N PHE A 381 -6.91 9.22 6.19
CA PHE A 381 -7.55 7.99 6.65
C PHE A 381 -6.93 6.74 6.01
N ALA A 382 -6.65 6.75 4.70
CA ALA A 382 -5.99 5.63 4.03
C ALA A 382 -4.59 5.33 4.60
N ILE A 383 -3.80 6.37 4.89
CA ILE A 383 -2.48 6.22 5.51
C ILE A 383 -2.60 5.63 6.91
N TRP A 384 -3.48 6.18 7.75
CA TRP A 384 -3.66 5.71 9.13
C TRP A 384 -4.20 4.30 9.19
N LEU A 385 -5.18 3.95 8.35
CA LEU A 385 -5.68 2.59 8.24
C LEU A 385 -4.54 1.62 7.92
N ASN A 386 -3.69 1.97 6.95
CA ASN A 386 -2.56 1.15 6.54
C ASN A 386 -1.52 1.01 7.67
N VAL A 387 -1.13 2.12 8.31
CA VAL A 387 -0.12 2.12 9.38
C VAL A 387 -0.61 1.36 10.62
N LEU A 388 -1.85 1.58 11.06
CA LEU A 388 -2.46 0.87 12.19
C LEU A 388 -2.60 -0.62 11.91
N TYR A 389 -2.94 -0.99 10.68
CA TYR A 389 -3.00 -2.39 10.25
C TYR A 389 -1.61 -3.05 10.25
N LEU A 390 -0.60 -2.37 9.70
CA LEU A 390 0.76 -2.91 9.55
C LEU A 390 1.53 -2.98 10.86
N ALA A 391 1.24 -2.13 11.86
CA ALA A 391 1.95 -2.12 13.14
C ALA A 391 1.97 -3.49 13.87
N PRO A 392 0.81 -4.12 14.19
CA PRO A 392 0.81 -5.43 14.83
C PRO A 392 1.37 -6.52 13.91
N LEU A 393 1.19 -6.39 12.59
CA LEU A 393 1.70 -7.35 11.63
C LEU A 393 3.24 -7.37 11.61
N THR A 394 3.82 -6.18 11.56
CA THR A 394 5.27 -5.97 11.59
C THR A 394 5.86 -6.56 12.87
N TYR A 395 5.23 -6.28 14.02
CA TYR A 395 5.64 -6.88 15.29
C TYR A 395 5.64 -8.41 15.25
N LEU A 396 4.56 -9.02 14.76
CA LEU A 396 4.42 -10.48 14.66
C LEU A 396 5.47 -11.10 13.73
N PHE A 397 5.73 -10.50 12.57
CA PHE A 397 6.73 -11.00 11.62
C PHE A 397 8.17 -10.84 12.14
N VAL A 398 8.50 -9.72 12.77
CA VAL A 398 9.81 -9.50 13.40
C VAL A 398 10.02 -10.52 14.53
N SER A 399 9.02 -10.72 15.38
CA SER A 399 9.05 -11.72 16.45
C SER A 399 9.27 -13.14 15.91
N PHE A 400 8.52 -13.53 14.87
CA PHE A 400 8.69 -14.80 14.17
C PHE A 400 10.10 -14.97 13.59
N PHE A 401 10.65 -13.93 12.97
CA PHE A 401 11.98 -13.97 12.38
C PHE A 401 13.09 -14.14 13.43
N ILE A 402 13.01 -13.37 14.53
CA ILE A 402 13.96 -13.47 15.64
C ILE A 402 13.93 -14.90 16.22
N ALA A 403 12.73 -15.44 16.45
CA ALA A 403 12.56 -16.79 16.98
C ALA A 403 13.09 -17.86 16.00
N SER A 404 12.73 -17.77 14.72
CA SER A 404 13.01 -18.82 13.73
C SER A 404 14.44 -18.84 13.22
N TYR A 405 15.09 -17.66 13.15
CA TYR A 405 16.39 -17.52 12.48
C TYR A 405 17.50 -17.01 13.40
N VAL A 406 17.26 -16.00 14.24
CA VAL A 406 18.31 -15.41 15.08
C VAL A 406 18.59 -16.27 16.31
N LYS A 407 17.55 -16.66 17.05
CA LYS A 407 17.70 -17.53 18.23
C LYS A 407 18.21 -18.92 17.84
N ARG A 408 17.76 -19.43 16.69
CA ARG A 408 18.23 -20.71 16.09
C ARG A 408 19.70 -20.65 15.65
N SER A 409 20.14 -19.58 14.99
CA SER A 409 21.54 -19.43 14.59
C SER A 409 22.45 -19.29 15.80
N ASN A 410 22.06 -18.47 16.78
CA ASN A 410 22.86 -18.26 17.99
C ASN A 410 22.97 -19.54 18.83
N ALA A 411 21.90 -20.34 18.92
CA ALA A 411 21.94 -21.65 19.55
C ALA A 411 22.88 -22.62 18.82
N ALA A 412 22.80 -22.69 17.48
CA ALA A 412 23.69 -23.53 16.67
C ALA A 412 25.18 -23.11 16.78
N THR A 413 25.46 -21.81 16.76
CA THR A 413 26.83 -21.28 16.94
C THR A 413 27.36 -21.52 18.35
N LYS A 414 26.51 -21.40 19.39
CA LYS A 414 26.89 -21.66 20.79
C LYS A 414 27.15 -23.15 21.07
N ILE A 415 26.47 -24.04 20.34
CA ILE A 415 26.73 -25.49 20.37
C ILE A 415 28.07 -25.80 19.67
N SER A 416 28.35 -25.18 18.52
CA SER A 416 29.63 -25.33 17.80
C SER A 416 30.85 -24.79 18.56
N GLY A 417 30.66 -23.86 19.50
CA GLY A 417 31.74 -23.24 20.28
C GLY A 417 32.14 -23.97 21.57
N LYS A 418 31.40 -24.99 22.00
CA LYS A 418 31.80 -25.84 23.14
C LYS A 418 32.49 -27.10 22.62
N LYS A 419 33.78 -27.25 22.93
CA LYS A 419 34.53 -28.51 22.80
C LYS A 419 33.89 -29.59 23.67
N ALA A 420 32.88 -30.23 23.13
CA ALA A 420 32.50 -31.59 23.46
C ALA A 420 32.09 -32.21 22.13
N THR A 421 32.36 -33.49 21.94
CA THR A 421 31.80 -34.30 20.87
C THR A 421 30.57 -35.03 21.41
N PRO A 422 29.35 -34.50 21.32
CA PRO A 422 28.15 -35.31 21.40
C PRO A 422 27.80 -35.81 20.01
N SER A 423 27.24 -37.01 19.96
CA SER A 423 26.63 -37.60 18.77
C SER A 423 25.73 -36.59 18.06
N VAL A 424 25.84 -36.53 16.73
CA VAL A 424 25.06 -35.65 15.85
C VAL A 424 23.55 -35.81 16.08
N ASN A 425 23.10 -36.96 16.56
CA ASN A 425 21.68 -37.25 16.79
C ASN A 425 21.13 -36.62 18.09
N ASP A 426 21.94 -36.50 19.14
CA ASP A 426 21.50 -35.95 20.44
C ASP A 426 21.36 -34.42 20.40
N ASN A 427 22.24 -33.76 19.63
CA ASN A 427 22.18 -32.31 19.42
C ASN A 427 21.01 -31.88 18.54
N VAL A 428 20.62 -32.73 17.58
CA VAL A 428 19.45 -32.49 16.72
C VAL A 428 18.17 -32.65 17.54
N ALA A 429 18.05 -33.70 18.35
CA ALA A 429 16.88 -33.93 19.19
C ALA A 429 16.67 -32.83 20.25
N LEU A 430 17.75 -32.35 20.90
CA LEU A 430 17.67 -31.29 21.91
C LEU A 430 17.38 -29.91 21.29
N ALA A 431 17.94 -29.61 20.12
CA ALA A 431 17.67 -28.39 19.37
C ALA A 431 16.28 -28.39 18.73
N GLU A 432 15.80 -29.55 18.31
CA GLU A 432 14.44 -29.78 17.83
C GLU A 432 13.44 -29.59 18.96
N LYS A 433 13.69 -30.16 20.16
CA LYS A 433 12.86 -29.97 21.36
C LYS A 433 12.80 -28.50 21.79
N ALA A 434 13.93 -27.80 21.85
CA ALA A 434 13.97 -26.37 22.18
C ALA A 434 13.30 -25.48 21.10
N GLY A 435 13.35 -25.89 19.84
CA GLY A 435 12.64 -25.24 18.73
C GLY A 435 11.13 -25.45 18.77
N TRP A 436 10.69 -26.67 19.10
CA TRP A 436 9.28 -27.00 19.33
C TRP A 436 8.71 -26.27 20.55
N ASP A 437 9.47 -26.10 21.62
CA ASP A 437 9.02 -25.38 22.81
C ASP A 437 8.92 -23.86 22.58
N ALA A 438 9.80 -23.28 21.75
CA ALA A 438 9.71 -21.88 21.34
C ALA A 438 8.55 -21.62 20.35
N ALA A 439 8.32 -22.55 19.41
CA ALA A 439 7.18 -22.50 18.50
C ALA A 439 5.85 -22.65 19.26
N LYS A 440 5.79 -23.54 20.25
CA LYS A 440 4.63 -23.71 21.15
C LYS A 440 4.39 -22.47 22.03
N GLY A 441 5.43 -21.76 22.46
CA GLY A 441 5.30 -20.51 23.21
C GLY A 441 4.61 -19.41 22.40
N ILE A 442 5.02 -19.24 21.14
CA ILE A 442 4.42 -18.28 20.21
C ILE A 442 3.03 -18.76 19.75
N GLU A 443 2.83 -20.07 19.57
CA GLU A 443 1.53 -20.64 19.23
C GLU A 443 0.52 -20.43 20.37
N LYS A 444 0.93 -20.62 21.63
CA LYS A 444 0.09 -20.40 22.81
C LYS A 444 -0.31 -18.94 23.01
N GLU A 445 0.55 -18.01 22.60
CA GLU A 445 0.33 -16.56 22.76
C GLU A 445 -0.43 -15.93 21.58
N VAL A 446 -0.33 -16.51 20.38
CA VAL A 446 -1.01 -16.01 19.16
C VAL A 446 -2.34 -16.74 18.87
N TYR A 447 -2.56 -17.94 19.39
CA TYR A 447 -3.72 -18.78 19.02
C TYR A 447 -4.72 -19.11 20.13
N GLY A 448 -4.49 -18.70 21.39
CA GLY A 448 -5.35 -19.09 22.50
C GLY A 448 -5.18 -20.58 22.82
N GLY A 449 -4.62 -20.86 23.99
CA GLY A 449 -4.18 -22.20 24.37
C GLY A 449 -5.25 -23.29 24.30
N GLU A 450 -4.88 -24.45 23.78
CA GLU A 450 -4.85 -25.70 24.55
C GLU A 450 -4.09 -26.78 23.79
N SER A 451 -3.37 -27.58 24.57
CA SER A 451 -2.38 -28.59 24.20
C SER A 451 -2.80 -29.56 23.09
N MET A 452 -1.94 -29.74 22.09
CA MET A 452 -1.94 -30.92 21.21
C MET A 452 -0.57 -31.58 21.22
N VAL A 453 -0.31 -32.49 22.17
CA VAL A 453 0.51 -33.70 21.97
C VAL A 453 0.00 -34.76 22.96
N ASN A 454 -0.94 -35.58 22.53
CA ASN A 454 -1.00 -36.98 22.95
C ASN A 454 -1.28 -37.79 21.69
N GLY A 455 -0.22 -38.39 21.17
CA GLY A 455 -0.19 -39.19 19.96
C GLY A 455 1.02 -40.10 20.09
N SER A 456 0.86 -41.11 20.95
CA SER A 456 1.78 -42.21 21.16
C SER A 456 2.20 -42.81 19.82
N SER A 457 3.51 -42.88 19.58
CA SER A 457 4.09 -43.98 18.82
C SER A 457 4.64 -44.95 19.87
N ASP A 458 3.93 -46.06 20.06
CA ASP A 458 4.43 -47.24 20.77
C ASP A 458 5.73 -47.71 20.10
N GLU A 459 6.87 -47.43 20.72
CA GLU A 459 8.03 -48.29 20.65
C GLU A 459 8.21 -48.92 22.04
N THR A 460 7.83 -50.19 22.12
CA THR A 460 8.11 -51.08 23.23
C THR A 460 9.59 -51.01 23.65
N PRO A 461 9.92 -50.78 24.93
CA PRO A 461 11.29 -50.86 25.38
C PRO A 461 11.72 -52.32 25.50
N VAL A 462 12.66 -52.75 24.65
CA VAL A 462 13.38 -54.01 24.82
C VAL A 462 14.32 -53.85 26.02
N THR A 463 14.01 -54.58 27.09
CA THR A 463 14.82 -54.75 28.30
C THR A 463 16.21 -55.30 27.94
N PRO A 464 17.32 -54.78 28.50
CA PRO A 464 18.62 -55.40 28.33
C PRO A 464 18.71 -56.64 29.23
N THR A 465 18.47 -57.82 28.65
CA THR A 465 18.71 -59.10 29.31
C THR A 465 20.21 -59.29 29.53
N SER A 466 20.60 -59.48 30.79
CA SER A 466 21.93 -59.95 31.18
C SER A 466 22.20 -61.32 30.57
N LYS A 467 23.33 -61.44 29.85
CA LYS A 467 23.83 -62.73 29.37
C LYS A 467 24.35 -63.53 30.58
N LYS A 468 23.57 -64.48 31.07
CA LYS A 468 24.10 -65.65 31.78
C LYS A 468 24.79 -66.54 30.75
N ALA A 469 26.11 -66.57 30.80
CA ALA A 469 26.92 -67.58 30.13
C ALA A 469 26.66 -68.95 30.78
N ASN A 470 26.25 -69.93 30.00
CA ASN A 470 26.30 -71.33 30.40
C ASN A 470 26.82 -72.16 29.21
N GLY A 471 28.14 -72.17 29.06
CA GLY A 471 28.86 -73.07 28.18
C GLY A 471 29.09 -74.40 28.89
N LYS A 472 28.44 -75.45 28.40
CA LYS A 472 28.59 -76.83 28.86
C LYS A 472 29.98 -77.34 28.46
N ALA A 473 30.67 -77.97 29.42
CA ALA A 473 31.93 -78.65 29.23
C ALA A 473 31.84 -79.77 28.19
N ARG A 474 32.85 -79.88 27.31
CA ARG A 474 33.21 -81.13 26.65
C ARG A 474 34.69 -81.40 26.87
N ARG A 475 34.93 -82.43 27.69
CA ARG A 475 36.21 -83.04 28.05
C ARG A 475 36.77 -83.75 26.80
N ARG A 476 38.07 -83.58 26.54
CA ARG A 476 38.90 -84.62 25.94
C ARG A 476 39.02 -85.76 26.96
N VAL A 477 38.60 -86.96 26.60
CA VAL A 477 39.47 -88.12 26.27
C VAL A 477 38.73 -88.92 25.22
#